data_AF-A0A8D9FHP5-F1
#
_entry.id   AF-A0A8D9FHP5-F1
#
_cell.length_a   1.000
_cell.length_b   1.000
_cell.length_c   1.000
_cell.angle_alpha   90.00
_cell.angle_beta   90.00
_cell.angle_gamma   90.00
#
_symmetry.space_group_name_H-M   'P 1'
#
loop_
_entity.id
_entity.type
_entity.pdbx_description
1 polymer ?
#
loop_
_entity_poly.entity_id
_entity_poly.type
_entity_poly.pdbx_seq_one_letter_code
_entity_poly.pdbx_strand_id
1 'polypeptide(L)'
;MKPAATIRLSEEEIMTFIESKAEFEALKLPYHTQAVERGIKLVTEASVAVCGEVARDGFICTRQKSRQNMPTYESKKEFFKTARQQQSLLWQSTGHLLVQIKIGSYFPYILQKKC
;
A
#
# COMPACT_ATOMS: atom_id res chain seq x y z
N MET A 1 5.06 19.06 18.90
CA MET A 1 4.46 17.72 18.64
C MET A 1 5.40 16.67 19.21
N LYS A 2 4.95 15.84 20.17
CA LYS A 2 5.79 14.78 20.76
C LYS A 2 5.83 13.56 19.80
N PRO A 3 7.00 12.94 19.54
CA PRO A 3 7.10 11.74 18.70
C PRO A 3 6.23 10.59 19.19
N ALA A 4 5.70 9.76 18.27
CA ALA A 4 4.84 8.62 18.62
C ALA A 4 5.53 7.60 19.56
N ALA A 5 6.86 7.52 19.51
CA ALA A 5 7.65 6.68 20.40
C ALA A 5 7.62 7.15 21.87
N THR A 6 7.54 8.46 22.11
CA THR A 6 7.64 9.04 23.47
C THR A 6 6.32 9.63 23.96
N ILE A 7 5.24 9.49 23.18
CA ILE A 7 3.92 10.08 23.51
C ILE A 7 3.29 9.51 24.78
N ARG A 8 3.70 8.31 25.21
CA ARG A 8 3.20 7.62 26.40
C ARG A 8 4.15 7.71 27.60
N LEU A 9 5.29 8.36 27.42
CA LEU A 9 6.32 8.45 28.46
C LEU A 9 6.29 9.84 29.09
N SER A 10 6.51 9.87 30.39
CA SER A 10 6.74 11.11 31.12
C SER A 10 8.16 11.63 30.87
N GLU A 11 8.40 12.91 31.15
CA GLU A 11 9.72 13.52 30.92
C GLU A 11 10.77 12.92 31.87
N GLU A 12 10.37 12.50 33.06
CA GLU A 12 11.24 11.82 34.02
C GLU A 12 11.64 10.42 33.54
N GLU A 13 10.69 9.66 32.96
CA GLU A 13 10.97 8.35 32.36
C GLU A 13 11.95 8.47 31.18
N ILE A 14 11.78 9.50 30.34
CA ILE A 14 12.69 9.74 29.21
C ILE A 14 14.11 10.03 29.70
N MET A 15 14.26 10.87 30.72
CA MET A 15 15.56 11.21 31.29
C MET A 15 16.25 9.99 31.91
N THR A 16 15.52 9.16 32.63
CA THR A 16 16.07 7.92 33.21
C THR A 16 16.52 6.91 32.15
N PHE A 17 15.82 6.80 31.01
CA PHE A 17 16.28 5.98 29.88
C PHE A 17 17.57 6.53 29.24
N ILE A 18 17.69 7.86 29.11
CA ILE A 18 18.91 8.50 28.57
C ILE A 18 20.11 8.26 29.50
N GLU A 19 19.92 8.40 30.81
CA GLU A 19 20.97 8.26 31.83
C GLU A 19 21.40 6.80 32.02
N SER A 20 20.44 5.87 32.04
CA SER A 20 20.74 4.45 32.24
C SER A 20 21.47 3.82 31.06
N LYS A 21 21.54 4.49 29.89
CA LYS A 21 22.04 3.92 28.63
C LYS A 21 21.41 2.57 28.29
N ALA A 22 20.31 2.22 28.95
CA ALA A 22 19.56 1.01 28.66
C ALA A 22 19.13 1.12 27.20
N GLU A 23 19.36 0.05 26.45
CA GLU A 23 18.82 0.01 25.09
C GLU A 23 17.33 0.34 25.20
N PHE A 24 16.87 1.17 24.26
CA PHE A 24 15.46 1.56 24.12
C PHE A 24 14.54 0.34 23.81
N GLU A 25 14.94 -0.88 24.19
CA GLU A 25 14.18 -2.13 24.20
C GLU A 25 12.84 -1.99 24.94
N ALA A 26 12.72 -1.05 25.89
CA ALA A 26 11.46 -0.72 26.54
C ALA A 26 10.38 -0.25 25.55
N LEU A 27 10.81 0.40 24.47
CA LEU A 27 9.97 0.71 23.32
C LEU A 27 10.12 -0.41 22.30
N LYS A 28 9.43 -1.53 22.55
CA LYS A 28 9.17 -2.62 21.58
C LYS A 28 8.35 -2.11 20.40
N LEU A 29 8.89 -1.13 19.69
CA LEU A 29 8.31 -0.57 18.50
C LEU A 29 8.62 -1.55 17.37
N PRO A 30 7.62 -1.96 16.58
CA PRO A 30 7.76 -3.03 15.59
C PRO A 30 8.53 -2.56 14.34
N TYR A 31 9.59 -1.78 14.51
CA TYR A 31 10.41 -1.19 13.44
C TYR A 31 11.08 -2.26 12.59
N HIS A 32 11.47 -3.38 13.19
CA HIS A 32 12.15 -4.50 12.54
C HIS A 32 11.20 -5.68 12.27
N THR A 33 9.92 -5.39 12.05
CA THR A 33 9.03 -6.43 11.54
C THR A 33 9.14 -6.49 10.03
N GLN A 34 9.13 -7.71 9.49
CA GLN A 34 9.13 -7.94 8.04
C GLN A 34 7.99 -7.19 7.32
N ALA A 35 6.86 -6.97 8.01
CA ALA A 35 5.74 -6.19 7.50
C ALA A 35 6.11 -4.71 7.27
N VAL A 36 6.81 -4.08 8.23
CA VAL A 36 7.28 -2.70 8.12
C VAL A 36 8.30 -2.56 7.01
N GLU A 37 9.28 -3.46 6.92
CA GLU A 37 10.29 -3.45 5.86
C GLU A 37 9.67 -3.56 4.46
N ARG A 38 8.71 -4.48 4.29
CA ARG A 38 7.97 -4.61 3.02
C ARG A 38 7.15 -3.36 2.70
N GLY A 39 6.53 -2.76 3.71
CA GLY A 39 5.76 -1.52 3.56
C GLY A 39 6.64 -0.36 3.08
N ILE A 40 7.80 -0.16 3.71
CA ILE A 40 8.78 0.86 3.32
C ILE A 40 9.23 0.63 1.88
N LYS A 41 9.61 -0.61 1.52
CA LYS A 41 10.02 -0.96 0.16
C LYS A 41 8.95 -0.59 -0.88
N LEU A 42 7.69 -1.00 -0.65
CA LEU A 42 6.58 -0.70 -1.56
C LEU A 42 6.36 0.82 -1.72
N VAL A 43 6.39 1.56 -0.61
CA VAL A 43 6.21 3.03 -0.64
C VAL A 43 7.35 3.70 -1.40
N THR A 44 8.59 3.27 -1.19
CA THR A 44 9.75 3.81 -1.88
C THR A 44 9.68 3.51 -3.38
N GLU A 45 9.43 2.27 -3.77
CA GLU A 45 9.29 1.88 -5.19
C GLU A 45 8.16 2.67 -5.88
N ALA A 46 7.00 2.79 -5.24
CA ALA A 46 5.88 3.56 -5.77
C ALA A 46 6.20 5.05 -5.90
N SER A 47 6.90 5.62 -4.92
CA SER A 47 7.29 7.04 -4.91
C SER A 47 8.33 7.34 -6.00
N VAL A 48 9.29 6.44 -6.21
CA VAL A 48 10.28 6.52 -7.29
C VAL A 48 9.60 6.49 -8.66
N ALA A 49 8.59 5.63 -8.84
CA ALA A 49 7.88 5.50 -10.11
C ALA A 49 7.12 6.77 -10.55
N VAL A 50 6.77 7.66 -9.62
CA VAL A 50 6.06 8.93 -9.89
C VAL A 50 6.96 10.16 -9.70
N CYS A 51 8.26 9.96 -9.49
CA CYS A 51 9.21 11.05 -9.32
C CYS A 51 9.45 11.76 -10.67
N GLY A 52 9.43 13.10 -10.66
CA GLY A 52 9.51 13.92 -11.87
C GLY A 52 8.15 14.33 -12.44
N GLU A 53 8.12 15.46 -13.14
CA GLU A 53 6.89 16.08 -13.67
C GLU A 53 6.19 15.17 -14.68
N VAL A 54 6.92 14.65 -15.67
CA VAL A 54 6.37 13.80 -16.74
C VAL A 54 5.82 12.49 -16.20
N ALA A 55 6.54 11.82 -15.30
CA ALA A 55 6.09 10.55 -14.73
C ALA A 55 4.82 10.73 -13.88
N ARG A 56 4.77 11.81 -13.10
CA ARG A 56 3.60 12.18 -12.29
C ARG A 56 2.39 12.49 -13.16
N ASP A 57 2.56 13.32 -14.19
CA ASP A 57 1.47 13.67 -15.10
C ASP A 57 0.94 12.42 -15.83
N GLY A 58 1.85 11.57 -16.34
CA GLY A 58 1.49 10.29 -16.95
C GLY A 58 0.70 9.38 -16.00
N PHE A 59 1.09 9.30 -14.73
CA PHE A 59 0.36 8.54 -13.72
C PHE A 59 -1.05 9.09 -13.47
N ILE A 60 -1.20 10.41 -13.31
CA ILE A 60 -2.48 11.08 -13.06
C ILE A 60 -3.41 10.91 -14.27
N CYS A 61 -2.93 11.24 -15.47
CA CYS A 61 -3.68 11.12 -16.72
C CYS A 61 -4.15 9.68 -16.97
N THR A 62 -3.28 8.70 -16.72
CA THR A 62 -3.64 7.27 -16.86
C THR A 62 -4.73 6.87 -15.88
N ARG A 63 -4.63 7.29 -14.61
CA ARG A 63 -5.65 7.01 -13.58
C ARG A 63 -6.97 7.69 -13.92
N GLN A 64 -6.94 8.92 -14.43
CA GLN A 64 -8.15 9.65 -14.83
C GLN A 64 -8.86 8.96 -16.00
N LYS A 65 -8.11 8.59 -17.06
CA LYS A 65 -8.66 7.81 -18.19
C LYS A 65 -9.23 6.47 -17.75
N SER A 66 -8.54 5.75 -16.86
CA SER A 66 -9.05 4.49 -16.30
C SER A 66 -10.38 4.66 -15.56
N ARG A 67 -10.55 5.76 -14.81
CA ARG A 67 -11.81 6.09 -14.14
C ARG A 67 -12.92 6.47 -15.12
N GLN A 68 -12.60 7.22 -16.17
CA GLN A 68 -13.56 7.55 -17.23
C GLN A 68 -14.03 6.31 -17.99
N ASN A 69 -13.13 5.34 -18.19
CA ASN A 69 -13.45 4.07 -18.84
C ASN A 69 -14.15 3.06 -17.91
N MET A 70 -14.30 3.36 -16.63
CA MET A 70 -14.98 2.47 -15.69
C MET A 70 -16.49 2.56 -15.94
N PRO A 71 -17.16 1.44 -16.28
CA PRO A 71 -18.60 1.46 -16.49
C PRO A 71 -19.32 1.72 -15.16
N THR A 72 -20.51 2.29 -15.23
CA THR A 72 -21.40 2.47 -14.08
C THR A 72 -22.07 1.15 -13.73
N TYR A 73 -22.28 0.91 -12.44
CA TYR A 73 -22.91 -0.31 -11.95
C TYR A 73 -24.02 0.05 -10.97
N GLU A 74 -25.17 -0.58 -11.13
CA GLU A 74 -26.33 -0.35 -10.26
C GLU A 74 -26.23 -1.15 -8.96
N SER A 75 -25.43 -2.22 -8.95
CA SER A 75 -25.24 -3.06 -7.77
C SER A 75 -23.83 -3.60 -7.62
N LYS A 76 -23.44 -3.83 -6.36
CA LYS A 76 -22.15 -4.46 -6.04
C LYS A 76 -22.01 -5.87 -6.64
N LYS A 77 -23.12 -6.61 -6.79
CA LYS A 77 -23.14 -7.96 -7.38
C LYS A 77 -22.73 -7.92 -8.86
N GLU A 78 -23.22 -6.92 -9.59
CA GLU A 78 -22.92 -6.70 -11.00
C GLU A 78 -21.45 -6.34 -11.23
N PHE A 79 -20.91 -5.44 -10.40
CA PHE A 79 -19.48 -5.11 -10.38
C PHE A 79 -18.61 -6.37 -10.23
N PHE A 80 -18.90 -7.23 -9.25
CA PHE A 80 -18.11 -8.44 -9.04
C PHE A 80 -18.27 -9.48 -10.15
N LYS A 81 -19.44 -9.55 -10.79
CA LYS A 81 -19.67 -10.46 -11.94
C LYS A 81 -18.79 -10.04 -13.12
N THR A 82 -18.83 -8.76 -13.49
CA THR A 82 -18.04 -8.21 -14.59
C THR A 82 -16.55 -8.26 -14.30
N ALA A 83 -16.12 -7.93 -13.08
CA ALA A 83 -14.71 -8.02 -12.69
C ALA A 83 -14.16 -9.46 -12.80
N ARG A 84 -14.93 -10.48 -12.38
CA ARG A 84 -14.54 -11.89 -12.54
C ARG A 84 -14.45 -12.32 -14.01
N GLN A 85 -15.39 -11.88 -14.84
CA GLN A 85 -15.39 -12.19 -16.27
C GLN A 85 -14.19 -11.55 -16.97
N GLN A 86 -13.92 -10.26 -16.70
CA GLN A 86 -12.74 -9.57 -17.22
C GLN A 86 -11.44 -10.26 -16.79
N GLN A 87 -11.35 -10.70 -15.53
CA GLN A 87 -10.20 -11.44 -15.03
C GLN A 87 -10.01 -12.77 -15.76
N SER A 88 -11.08 -13.52 -16.05
CA SER A 88 -11.04 -14.76 -16.83
C SER A 88 -10.58 -14.52 -18.27
N LEU A 89 -11.11 -13.49 -18.93
CA LEU A 89 -10.72 -13.12 -20.30
C LEU A 89 -9.25 -12.69 -20.39
N LEU A 90 -8.78 -11.89 -19.43
CA LEU A 90 -7.36 -11.54 -19.29
C LEU A 90 -6.50 -12.77 -19.07
N TRP A 91 -6.96 -13.72 -18.24
CA TRP A 91 -6.25 -14.98 -17.97
C TRP A 91 -6.11 -15.85 -19.23
N GLN A 92 -7.13 -15.90 -20.08
CA GLN A 92 -7.08 -16.59 -21.38
C GLN A 92 -6.18 -15.87 -22.39
N SER A 93 -6.14 -14.53 -22.37
CA SER A 93 -5.39 -13.71 -23.35
C SER A 93 -3.90 -13.58 -23.06
N THR A 94 -3.48 -13.55 -21.78
CA THR A 94 -2.09 -13.17 -21.41
C THR A 94 -1.28 -14.29 -20.75
N GLY A 95 -1.90 -15.43 -20.45
CA GLY A 95 -1.25 -16.53 -19.74
C GLY A 95 -0.96 -16.23 -18.27
N HIS A 96 -0.70 -17.27 -17.48
CA HIS A 96 -0.71 -17.25 -16.01
C HIS A 96 0.27 -16.26 -15.34
N LEU A 97 1.39 -15.93 -16.00
CA LEU A 97 2.51 -15.18 -15.40
C LEU A 97 2.32 -13.65 -15.45
N LEU A 98 1.68 -13.12 -16.50
CA LEU A 98 1.53 -11.66 -16.71
C LEU A 98 0.30 -11.07 -16.01
N VAL A 99 -0.67 -11.92 -15.66
CA VAL A 99 -1.92 -11.52 -14.99
C VAL A 99 -1.65 -10.95 -13.60
N GLN A 100 -0.68 -11.49 -12.85
CA GLN A 100 -0.35 -11.00 -11.50
C GLN A 100 0.13 -9.53 -11.52
N ILE A 101 0.87 -9.13 -12.56
CA ILE A 101 1.43 -7.78 -12.69
C ILE A 101 0.35 -6.76 -13.11
N LYS A 102 -0.57 -7.13 -14.00
CA LYS A 102 -1.68 -6.25 -14.44
C LYS A 102 -2.83 -6.14 -13.43
N ILE A 103 -3.08 -7.16 -12.61
CA ILE A 103 -4.06 -7.04 -11.51
C ILE A 103 -3.58 -5.99 -10.49
N GLY A 104 -2.26 -5.86 -10.26
CA GLY A 104 -1.70 -4.83 -9.38
C GLY A 104 -2.00 -3.38 -9.80
N SER A 105 -2.25 -3.11 -11.09
CA SER A 105 -2.53 -1.76 -11.58
C SER A 105 -4.02 -1.41 -11.63
N TYR A 106 -4.92 -2.41 -11.73
CA TYR A 106 -6.38 -2.24 -11.79
C TYR A 106 -7.12 -2.63 -10.49
N PHE A 107 -6.48 -3.32 -9.54
CA PHE A 107 -7.13 -3.91 -8.38
C PHE A 107 -6.43 -3.60 -7.03
N PRO A 108 -6.30 -2.32 -6.59
CA PRO A 108 -5.48 -2.05 -5.41
C PRO A 108 -6.17 -2.24 -4.05
N TYR A 109 -7.44 -2.67 -3.94
CA TYR A 109 -8.17 -2.45 -2.66
C TYR A 109 -9.02 -3.58 -2.06
N ILE A 110 -9.03 -4.83 -2.54
CA ILE A 110 -9.90 -5.86 -1.91
C ILE A 110 -9.27 -7.26 -1.82
N LEU A 111 -8.02 -7.36 -1.38
CA LEU A 111 -7.49 -8.62 -0.84
C LEU A 111 -6.65 -8.36 0.43
N GLN A 112 -7.28 -7.77 1.45
CA GLN A 112 -6.76 -7.81 2.83
C GLN A 112 -7.77 -8.32 3.85
N LYS A 113 -8.76 -9.13 3.44
CA LYS A 113 -9.57 -9.90 4.39
C LYS A 113 -9.74 -11.34 3.92
N LYS A 114 -8.77 -12.16 4.31
CA LYS A 114 -9.01 -13.55 4.72
C LYS A 114 -8.35 -13.72 6.09
N CYS A 115 -9.09 -13.31 7.11
CA CYS A 115 -9.12 -14.06 8.36
C CYS A 115 -10.25 -15.07 8.20
#